data_AF-A0A4R5N8M6-F1
#
_entry.id   AF-A0A4R5N8M6-F1
#
_cell.length_a   1.000
_cell.length_b   1.000
_cell.length_c   1.000
_cell.angle_alpha   90.00
_cell.angle_beta   90.00
_cell.angle_gamma   90.00
#
_symmetry.space_group_name_H-M   'P 1'
#
loop_
_entity.id
_entity.type
_entity.pdbx_description
1 polymer ?
#
loop_
_entity_poly.entity_id
_entity_poly.type
_entity_poly.pdbx_seq_one_letter_code
_entity_poly.pdbx_strand_id
1 'polypeptide(L)'
;MTIKSALKDAYIDGYIDRDIFGRVKAVSAKREIHIQNYLNATDFEKLQNYLYSEINKFDKFHLLILLAIETGARLGELLALNPSDFDLRAGG
;
A
#
# COMPACT_ATOMS: atom_id res chain seq x y z
N MET A 1 -9.71 -16.62 -2.92
CA MET A 1 -10.78 -17.17 -2.07
C MET A 1 -10.16 -17.52 -0.72
N THR A 2 -10.70 -16.99 0.38
CA THR A 2 -10.17 -17.27 1.73
C THR A 2 -11.01 -18.36 2.38
N ILE A 3 -10.47 -19.05 3.40
CA ILE A 3 -11.24 -20.04 4.17
C ILE A 3 -12.53 -19.41 4.73
N LYS A 4 -12.47 -18.15 5.17
CA LYS A 4 -13.64 -17.42 5.67
C LYS A 4 -14.68 -17.14 4.57
N SER A 5 -14.25 -16.80 3.34
CA SER A 5 -15.20 -16.58 2.24
C SER A 5 -15.85 -17.90 1.83
N ALA A 6 -15.08 -18.98 1.71
CA ALA A 6 -15.60 -20.30 1.37
C ALA A 6 -16.64 -20.81 2.39
N LEU A 7 -16.36 -20.62 3.69
CA LEU A 7 -17.29 -20.98 4.76
C LEU A 7 -18.54 -20.09 4.76
N LYS A 8 -18.40 -18.80 4.42
CA LYS A 8 -19.53 -17.88 4.27
C LYS A 8 -20.44 -18.31 3.12
N ASP A 9 -19.85 -18.68 1.99
CA ASP A 9 -20.59 -19.14 0.82
C ASP A 9 -21.34 -20.45 1.15
N ALA A 10 -20.67 -21.42 1.78
CA ALA A 10 -21.30 -22.67 2.24
C ALA A 10 -22.45 -22.45 3.25
N TYR A 11 -22.38 -21.42 4.08
CA TYR A 11 -23.47 -21.05 5.00
C TYR A 11 -24.66 -20.42 4.26
N ILE A 12 -24.40 -19.56 3.27
CA ILE A 12 -25.44 -18.95 2.42
C ILE A 12 -26.14 -20.02 1.57
N ASP A 13 -25.36 -20.95 1.03
CA ASP A 13 -25.83 -22.04 0.18
C ASP A 13 -26.49 -23.18 0.99
N GLY A 14 -26.52 -23.09 2.32
CA GLY A 14 -27.18 -24.06 3.20
C GLY A 14 -26.43 -25.38 3.37
N TYR A 15 -25.17 -25.47 2.95
CA TYR A 15 -24.32 -26.64 3.22
C TYR A 15 -23.91 -26.76 4.70
N ILE A 16 -23.95 -25.65 5.44
CA ILE A 16 -23.76 -25.62 6.89
C ILE A 16 -24.83 -24.77 7.57
N ASP A 17 -25.43 -25.28 8.64
CA ASP A 17 -26.56 -24.63 9.31
C ASP A 17 -26.16 -23.61 10.38
N ARG A 18 -24.88 -23.60 10.77
CA ARG A 18 -24.38 -22.77 11.87
C ARG A 18 -23.18 -21.95 11.44
N ASP A 19 -23.16 -20.69 11.86
CA ASP A 19 -22.01 -19.82 11.69
C ASP A 19 -20.87 -20.24 12.63
N ILE A 20 -19.89 -20.98 12.09
CA ILE A 20 -18.66 -21.41 12.77
C ILE A 20 -17.46 -20.49 12.50
N PHE A 21 -17.61 -19.45 11.67
CA PHE A 21 -16.50 -18.65 11.14
C PHE A 21 -16.60 -17.15 11.49
N GLY A 22 -17.78 -16.67 11.88
CA GLY A 22 -18.04 -15.27 12.22
C GLY A 22 -17.29 -14.80 13.46
N ARG A 23 -17.06 -15.70 14.43
CA ARG A 23 -16.35 -15.42 15.69
C ARG A 23 -14.92 -15.94 15.74
N VAL A 24 -14.45 -16.62 14.69
CA VAL A 24 -13.07 -17.11 14.63
C VAL A 24 -12.15 -15.92 14.43
N LYS A 25 -11.49 -15.50 15.50
CA LYS A 25 -10.27 -14.69 15.40
C LYS A 25 -9.14 -15.67 15.14
N ALA A 26 -8.49 -15.53 13.98
CA ALA A 26 -7.22 -16.19 13.75
C ALA A 26 -6.24 -15.67 14.81
N VAL A 27 -6.02 -16.46 15.86
CA VAL A 27 -4.98 -16.20 16.85
C VAL A 27 -3.69 -16.55 16.15
N SER A 28 -3.18 -15.63 15.33
CA SER A 28 -1.83 -15.75 14.77
C SER A 28 -0.91 -15.93 15.97
N ALA A 29 -0.30 -17.12 16.07
CA ALA A 29 0.82 -17.33 16.97
C ALA A 29 1.77 -16.14 16.78
N LYS A 30 2.03 -15.44 17.89
CA LYS A 30 3.01 -14.36 18.05
C LYS A 30 3.27 -13.59 16.75
N ARG A 31 2.45 -12.58 16.47
CA ARG A 31 2.75 -11.61 15.42
C ARG A 31 4.14 -11.05 15.75
N GLU A 32 5.17 -11.52 15.06
CA GLU A 32 6.49 -10.89 15.14
C GLU A 32 6.24 -9.45 14.72
N ILE A 33 6.27 -8.56 15.71
CA ILE A 33 6.28 -7.15 15.45
C ILE A 33 7.66 -6.95 14.84
N HIS A 34 7.74 -7.13 13.52
CA HIS A 34 8.82 -6.56 12.75
C HIS A 34 8.81 -5.09 13.13
N ILE A 35 9.78 -4.71 13.97
CA ILE A 35 10.06 -3.31 14.25
C ILE A 35 10.29 -2.72 12.87
N GLN A 36 9.31 -1.96 12.39
CA GLN A 36 9.43 -1.33 11.08
C GLN A 36 10.64 -0.41 11.20
N ASN A 37 11.70 -0.74 10.46
CA ASN A 37 12.91 0.06 10.41
C ASN A 37 12.59 1.27 9.54
N TYR A 38 11.88 2.24 10.13
CA TYR A 38 11.55 3.49 9.47
C TYR A 38 12.84 4.24 9.16
N LEU A 39 12.85 4.91 8.02
CA LEU A 39 13.93 5.82 7.67
C LEU A 39 13.95 6.96 8.70
N ASN A 40 15.11 7.24 9.29
CA ASN A 40 15.25 8.41 10.15
C ASN A 40 15.22 9.69 9.28
N ALA A 41 15.01 10.85 9.92
CA ALA A 41 14.88 12.13 9.21
C ALA A 41 16.10 12.45 8.33
N THR A 42 17.31 12.20 8.82
CA THR A 42 18.55 12.46 8.06
C THR A 42 18.66 11.60 6.80
N ASP A 43 18.34 10.31 6.90
CA ASP A 43 18.40 9.39 5.76
C ASP A 43 17.25 9.64 4.78
N PHE A 44 16.10 10.11 5.29
CA PHE A 44 15.02 10.62 4.45
C PHE A 44 15.44 11.85 3.64
N GLU A 45 16.06 12.84 4.26
CA GLU A 45 16.58 14.02 3.57
C GLU A 45 17.66 13.66 2.53
N LYS A 46 18.56 12.72 2.86
CA LYS A 46 19.55 12.22 1.89
C LYS A 46 18.89 11.58 0.68
N LEU A 47 17.87 10.75 0.89
CA LEU A 47 17.11 10.11 -0.19
C LEU A 47 16.41 11.16 -1.05
N GLN A 48 15.73 12.12 -0.43
CA GLN A 48 15.06 13.20 -1.14
C GLN A 48 16.04 14.02 -1.99
N ASN A 49 17.16 14.44 -1.40
CA ASN A 49 18.21 15.18 -2.11
C ASN A 49 18.79 14.40 -3.29
N TYR A 50 19.03 13.09 -3.10
CA TYR A 50 19.48 12.21 -4.18
C TYR A 50 18.47 12.18 -5.33
N LEU A 51 17.18 12.00 -5.02
CA LEU A 51 16.11 11.94 -6.02
C LEU A 51 15.92 13.25 -6.81
N TYR A 52 16.15 14.41 -6.16
CA TYR A 52 16.12 15.70 -6.85
C TYR A 52 17.38 15.97 -7.68
N SER A 53 18.56 15.59 -7.19
CA SER A 53 19.84 15.90 -7.84
C SER A 53 19.99 15.30 -9.24
N GLU A 54 19.32 14.17 -9.49
CA GLU A 54 19.45 13.39 -10.73
C GLU A 54 18.08 13.13 -11.38
N ILE A 55 17.08 13.97 -11.09
CA ILE A 55 15.66 13.79 -11.50
C ILE A 55 15.48 13.51 -13.01
N ASN A 56 16.32 14.11 -13.85
CA ASN A 56 16.26 13.98 -15.31
C ASN A 56 16.92 12.69 -15.84
N LYS A 57 17.70 11.97 -15.01
CA LYS A 57 18.38 10.72 -15.38
C LYS A 57 17.66 9.48 -14.85
N PHE A 58 16.63 9.68 -14.04
CA PHE A 58 15.93 8.62 -13.34
C PHE A 58 14.89 7.91 -14.20
N ASP A 59 14.72 6.63 -13.89
CA ASP A 59 13.64 5.84 -14.45
C ASP A 59 12.30 6.14 -13.74
N LYS A 60 11.24 5.52 -14.23
CA LYS A 60 9.89 5.68 -13.67
C LYS A 60 9.80 5.25 -12.21
N PHE A 61 10.63 4.32 -11.76
CA PHE A 61 10.58 3.81 -10.39
C PHE A 61 11.10 4.84 -9.39
N HIS A 62 12.22 5.50 -9.69
CA HIS A 62 12.74 6.59 -8.87
C HIS A 62 11.78 7.78 -8.80
N LEU A 63 11.12 8.12 -9.92
CA LEU A 63 10.08 9.14 -9.94
C LEU A 63 8.86 8.75 -9.09
N LEU A 64 8.49 7.45 -9.09
CA LEU A 64 7.42 6.92 -8.25
C LEU A 64 7.77 7.03 -6.76
N ILE A 65 9.02 6.76 -6.39
CA ILE A 65 9.51 6.94 -5.02
C ILE A 65 9.44 8.42 -4.64
N LEU A 66 9.92 9.32 -5.50
CA LEU A 66 9.88 10.75 -5.27
C LEU A 66 8.44 11.22 -5.03
N LEU A 67 7.49 10.79 -5.86
CA LEU A 67 6.09 11.13 -5.69
C LEU A 67 5.50 10.56 -4.39
N ALA A 68 5.88 9.34 -4.00
CA ALA A 68 5.46 8.73 -2.75
C ALA A 68 5.94 9.51 -1.52
N ILE A 69 7.18 9.96 -1.51
CA ILE A 69 7.74 10.69 -0.36
C ILE A 69 7.20 12.13 -0.26
N GLU A 70 6.87 12.76 -1.38
CA GLU A 70 6.32 14.14 -1.38
C GLU A 70 4.83 14.20 -1.07
N THR A 71 4.05 13.24 -1.57
CA THR A 71 2.58 13.24 -1.44
C THR A 71 2.07 12.38 -0.29
N GLY A 72 2.87 11.42 0.17
CA GLY A 72 2.42 10.38 1.10
C GLY A 72 1.44 9.36 0.49
N ALA A 73 1.29 9.34 -0.84
CA ALA A 73 0.40 8.41 -1.51
C ALA A 73 0.89 6.96 -1.42
N ARG A 74 -0.06 6.02 -1.36
CA ARG A 74 0.25 4.59 -1.34
C ARG A 74 0.71 4.12 -2.72
N LEU A 75 1.55 3.09 -2.74
CA LEU A 75 2.06 2.51 -3.99
C LEU A 75 0.95 2.17 -5.00
N GLY A 76 -0.16 1.59 -4.54
CA GLY A 76 -1.30 1.26 -5.42
C GLY A 76 -2.00 2.49 -6.01
N GLU A 77 -2.03 3.61 -5.29
CA GLU A 77 -2.60 4.87 -5.77
C GLU A 77 -1.69 5.46 -6.84
N LEU A 78 -0.37 5.47 -6.60
CA LEU A 78 0.62 5.97 -7.54
C LEU A 78 0.68 5.16 -8.84
N LEU A 79 0.57 3.84 -8.75
CA LEU A 79 0.55 2.96 -9.92
C LEU A 79 -0.73 3.10 -10.76
N ALA A 80 -1.80 3.64 -10.18
CA ALA A 80 -3.07 3.87 -10.86
C ALA A 80 -3.18 5.27 -11.49
N LEU A 81 -2.17 6.13 -11.33
CA LEU A 81 -2.17 7.49 -11.87
C LEU A 81 -2.17 7.50 -13.39
N ASN A 82 -3.08 8.30 -13.94
CA ASN A 82 -3.20 8.58 -15.35
C ASN A 82 -2.95 10.07 -15.62
N PRO A 83 -2.55 10.44 -16.86
CA PRO A 83 -2.36 11.85 -17.22
C PRO A 83 -3.59 12.74 -16.99
N SER A 84 -4.80 12.16 -17.04
CA SER A 84 -6.07 12.85 -16.76
C SER A 84 -6.24 13.27 -15.31
N ASP A 85 -5.46 12.70 -14.38
CA ASP A 85 -5.56 12.99 -12.96
C ASP A 85 -4.80 14.27 -12.58
N PHE A 86 -4.02 14.83 -13.51
CA PHE A 86 -3.26 16.07 -13.32
C PHE A 86 -3.94 17.27 -13.98
N ASP A 87 -4.43 18.21 -13.18
CA ASP A 87 -4.84 19.53 -13.68
C ASP A 87 -3.64 20.48 -13.73
N LEU A 88 -2.90 20.43 -14.84
CA LEU A 88 -1.72 21.26 -15.08
C LEU A 88 -2.06 22.73 -15.39
N ARG A 89 -3.35 23.12 -15.42
CA ARG A 89 -3.78 24.50 -15.72
C ARG A 89 -3.99 25.35 -14.47
N ALA A 90 -4.04 24.74 -13.29
CA ALA A 90 -4.33 25.43 -12.04
C ALA A 90 -3.10 26.08 -11.36
N GLY A 91 -1.89 25.92 -11.91
CA GLY A 91 -0.63 26.36 -11.31
C GLY A 91 0.13 27.45 -12.07
N GLY A 92 -0.60 28.41 -12.68
CA GLY A 92 -0.03 29.60 -13.34
C GLY A 92 -0.14 30.86 -12.48
#